data_AF-E4YLQ2-F1
#
_entry.id   AF-E4YLQ2-F1
#
_cell.length_a   1.000
_cell.length_b   1.000
_cell.length_c   1.000
_cell.angle_alpha   90.00
_cell.angle_beta   90.00
_cell.angle_gamma   90.00
#
_symmetry.space_group_name_H-M   'P 1'
#
loop_
_entity.id
_entity.type
_entity.pdbx_description
1 polymer ?
#
loop_
_entity_poly.entity_id
_entity_poly.type
_entity_poly.pdbx_seq_one_letter_code
_entity_poly.pdbx_strand_id
1 'polypeptide(L)'
;MFLLSFLFLQVYAEICYAVATGGRKDGHYTNTTQIVDFLRNSHAVKKAGDLPQACAGHSIVAAEGFDGRLAFVLGGRSVGQTKDKIFGLDSSYEWTTVGTLVEAREGHVSINYGEYIYTCGGQQNSKIISSCEKSAASIVSGDKWLIFGGQLKMGYTRSVESISLSDLETTSSFSFEDPLPVLLTESAALLGQDGQVFITGGFNHSRYSDFGREEIIEYGDQNVGALPGGRRMHSVASWSEKSLIVGDYDARPESKALLFENGEITEYRLTGYSPNALMATTTVCFPIPI
;
A
#
# COMPACT_ATOMS: atom_id res chain seq x y z
N MET A 1 -47.82 -29.51 -10.70
CA MET A 1 -46.48 -29.58 -11.32
C MET A 1 -45.60 -28.60 -10.58
N PHE A 2 -44.90 -29.05 -9.53
CA PHE A 2 -43.94 -28.22 -8.79
C PHE A 2 -42.59 -28.32 -9.50
N LEU A 3 -42.12 -27.23 -10.11
CA LEU A 3 -40.74 -27.14 -10.58
C LEU A 3 -39.84 -26.97 -9.36
N LEU A 4 -39.11 -28.02 -8.99
CA LEU A 4 -37.94 -27.91 -8.13
C LEU A 4 -36.84 -27.21 -8.96
N SER A 5 -36.66 -25.92 -8.71
CA SER A 5 -35.46 -25.20 -9.11
C SER A 5 -34.31 -25.72 -8.27
N PHE A 6 -33.40 -26.49 -8.86
CA PHE A 6 -32.13 -26.84 -8.23
C PHE A 6 -31.23 -25.61 -8.30
N LEU A 7 -31.12 -24.91 -7.17
CA LEU A 7 -30.12 -23.87 -6.97
C LEU A 7 -28.76 -24.58 -6.87
N PHE A 8 -27.99 -24.57 -7.96
CA PHE A 8 -26.59 -25.01 -7.91
C PHE A 8 -25.80 -23.95 -7.16
N LEU A 9 -25.43 -24.25 -5.91
CA LEU A 9 -24.49 -23.45 -5.15
C LEU A 9 -23.10 -23.68 -5.75
N GLN A 10 -22.69 -22.80 -6.68
CA GLN A 10 -21.36 -22.86 -7.24
C GLN A 10 -20.37 -22.33 -6.18
N VAL A 11 -19.49 -23.20 -5.70
CA VAL A 11 -18.44 -22.84 -4.75
C VAL A 11 -17.25 -22.31 -5.55
N TYR A 12 -16.80 -21.10 -5.24
CA TYR A 12 -15.61 -20.50 -5.83
C TYR A 12 -14.49 -20.47 -4.79
N ALA A 13 -13.27 -20.76 -5.22
CA ALA A 13 -12.06 -20.45 -4.45
C ALA A 13 -11.50 -19.12 -4.95
N GLU A 14 -10.81 -18.37 -4.10
CA GLU A 14 -10.09 -17.17 -4.54
C GLU A 14 -8.59 -17.44 -4.55
N ILE A 15 -7.89 -16.94 -5.57
CA ILE A 15 -6.44 -16.83 -5.56
C ILE A 15 -6.07 -15.36 -5.57
N CYS A 16 -5.25 -14.97 -4.59
CA CYS A 16 -4.80 -13.60 -4.42
C CYS A 16 -3.30 -13.47 -4.61
N TYR A 17 -2.91 -12.35 -5.20
CA TYR A 17 -1.53 -12.01 -5.51
C TYR A 17 -1.18 -10.64 -4.94
N ALA A 18 0.04 -10.49 -4.42
CA ALA A 18 0.62 -9.18 -4.16
C ALA A 18 1.20 -8.65 -5.46
N VAL A 19 0.80 -7.43 -5.85
CA VAL A 19 1.33 -6.72 -7.01
C VAL A 19 2.20 -5.58 -6.50
N ALA A 20 3.52 -5.71 -6.62
CA ALA A 20 4.49 -4.70 -6.24
C ALA A 20 5.02 -3.98 -7.50
N THR A 21 5.10 -2.65 -7.45
CA THR A 21 5.46 -1.82 -8.61
C THR A 21 6.48 -0.74 -8.28
N GLY A 22 7.36 -0.47 -9.25
CA GLY A 22 8.30 0.65 -9.24
C GLY A 22 9.22 0.70 -8.01
N GLY A 23 9.48 1.92 -7.54
CA GLY A 23 10.37 2.24 -6.43
C GLY A 23 11.73 2.80 -6.89
N ARG A 24 12.67 2.88 -5.95
CA ARG A 24 14.05 3.33 -6.14
C ARG A 24 15.02 2.24 -5.71
N LYS A 25 16.04 2.00 -6.54
CA LYS A 25 17.12 1.07 -6.28
C LYS A 25 18.44 1.75 -6.60
N ASP A 26 19.36 1.78 -5.65
CA ASP A 26 20.68 2.40 -5.80
C ASP A 26 20.58 3.85 -6.34
N GLY A 27 19.58 4.61 -5.87
CA GLY A 27 19.30 5.96 -6.32
C GLY A 27 18.53 6.08 -7.65
N HIS A 28 18.38 5.00 -8.41
CA HIS A 28 17.67 4.96 -9.69
C HIS A 28 16.20 4.58 -9.53
N TYR A 29 15.31 5.25 -10.26
CA TYR A 29 13.89 4.89 -10.31
C TYR A 29 13.70 3.65 -11.17
N THR A 30 12.82 2.74 -10.76
CA THR A 30 12.49 1.52 -11.51
C THR A 30 11.05 1.59 -12.03
N ASN A 31 10.78 0.85 -13.10
CA ASN A 31 9.42 0.63 -13.62
C ASN A 31 8.99 -0.83 -13.47
N THR A 32 9.71 -1.62 -12.68
CA THR A 32 9.49 -3.06 -12.59
C THR A 32 8.16 -3.37 -11.93
N THR A 33 7.47 -4.39 -12.44
CA THR A 33 6.29 -4.97 -11.78
C THR A 33 6.59 -6.41 -11.38
N GLN A 34 6.25 -6.75 -10.13
CA GLN A 34 6.41 -8.09 -9.56
C GLN A 34 5.06 -8.57 -9.03
N ILE A 35 4.64 -9.76 -9.44
CA ILE A 35 3.44 -10.42 -8.94
C ILE A 35 3.86 -11.62 -8.11
N VAL A 36 3.42 -11.64 -6.86
CA VAL A 36 3.76 -12.66 -5.87
C VAL A 36 2.50 -13.42 -5.49
N ASP A 37 2.52 -14.75 -5.61
CA ASP A 37 1.44 -15.61 -5.13
C ASP A 37 1.51 -15.71 -3.59
N PHE A 38 0.46 -15.23 -2.90
CA PHE A 38 0.36 -15.25 -1.44
C PHE A 38 0.23 -16.66 -0.86
N LEU A 39 -0.41 -17.56 -1.62
CA LEU A 39 -1.01 -18.77 -1.08
C LEU A 39 -0.17 -20.00 -1.28
N ARG A 40 0.50 -20.09 -2.43
CA ARG A 40 1.15 -21.35 -2.80
C ARG A 40 2.52 -21.53 -2.17
N ASN A 41 2.97 -20.57 -1.35
CA ASN A 41 4.36 -20.45 -0.89
C ASN A 41 5.35 -20.65 -2.04
N SER A 42 4.88 -20.42 -3.28
CA SER A 42 5.68 -20.59 -4.46
C SER A 42 6.51 -19.35 -4.45
N HIS A 43 7.74 -19.48 -3.97
CA HIS A 43 8.73 -18.41 -3.96
C HIS A 43 8.99 -17.80 -5.35
N ALA A 44 8.23 -18.19 -6.39
CA ALA A 44 8.28 -17.68 -7.75
C ALA A 44 7.50 -16.37 -7.87
N VAL A 45 8.21 -15.32 -8.28
CA VAL A 45 7.62 -14.06 -8.75
C VAL A 45 7.20 -14.26 -10.21
N LYS A 46 5.93 -14.02 -10.53
CA LYS A 46 5.48 -13.87 -11.91
C LYS A 46 5.80 -12.45 -12.37
N LYS A 47 6.46 -12.32 -13.52
CA LYS A 47 6.71 -11.01 -14.12
C LYS A 47 5.45 -10.55 -14.87
N ALA A 48 4.97 -9.35 -14.57
CA ALA A 48 3.99 -8.63 -15.39
C ALA A 48 4.71 -7.67 -16.35
N GLY A 49 3.98 -7.01 -17.25
CA GLY A 49 4.50 -5.87 -17.99
C GLY A 49 5.12 -4.84 -17.04
N ASP A 50 6.22 -4.22 -17.47
CA ASP A 50 6.82 -3.12 -16.72
C ASP A 50 5.92 -1.88 -16.84
N LEU A 51 5.88 -1.02 -15.82
CA LEU A 51 5.18 0.25 -15.89
C LEU A 51 5.67 1.05 -17.11
N PRO A 52 4.81 1.83 -17.80
CA PRO A 52 5.21 2.63 -18.96
C PRO A 52 6.30 3.67 -18.66
N GLN A 53 6.56 3.95 -17.39
CA GLN A 53 7.61 4.87 -16.94
C GLN A 53 8.09 4.49 -15.54
N ALA A 54 9.39 4.71 -15.26
CA ALA A 54 9.96 4.48 -13.94
C ALA A 54 9.38 5.44 -12.90
N CYS A 55 8.93 4.93 -11.76
CA CYS A 55 8.22 5.70 -10.76
C CYS A 55 8.53 5.22 -9.35
N ALA A 56 8.52 6.13 -8.38
CA ALA A 56 8.57 5.81 -6.96
C ALA A 56 7.69 6.77 -6.17
N GLY A 57 7.28 6.37 -4.97
CA GLY A 57 6.39 7.17 -4.13
C GLY A 57 5.01 7.37 -4.78
N HIS A 58 4.63 6.50 -5.70
CA HIS A 58 3.27 6.39 -6.21
C HIS A 58 2.41 5.60 -5.23
N SER A 59 1.09 5.67 -5.42
CA SER A 59 0.12 4.80 -4.77
C SER A 59 -0.29 3.69 -5.73
N ILE A 60 -0.69 2.53 -5.21
CA ILE A 60 -1.33 1.46 -5.98
C ILE A 60 -2.57 0.95 -5.24
N VAL A 61 -3.67 0.75 -5.95
CA VAL A 61 -4.92 0.22 -5.40
C VAL A 61 -5.41 -0.96 -6.24
N ALA A 62 -5.97 -1.95 -5.56
CA ALA A 62 -6.72 -3.03 -6.21
C ALA A 62 -7.98 -2.45 -6.87
N ALA A 63 -8.34 -2.99 -8.03
CA ALA A 63 -9.38 -2.43 -8.89
C ALA A 63 -10.47 -3.44 -9.26
N GLU A 64 -10.65 -4.50 -8.48
CA GLU A 64 -11.59 -5.56 -8.82
C GLU A 64 -12.99 -5.00 -9.12
N GLY A 65 -13.46 -5.22 -10.34
CA GLY A 65 -14.75 -4.73 -10.82
C GLY A 65 -14.75 -3.32 -11.43
N PHE A 66 -13.64 -2.57 -11.36
CA PHE A 66 -13.54 -1.22 -11.92
C PHE A 66 -12.89 -1.23 -13.31
N ASP A 67 -13.67 -0.95 -14.36
CA ASP A 67 -13.22 -0.90 -15.76
C ASP A 67 -12.54 -2.21 -16.25
N GLY A 68 -12.86 -3.35 -15.63
CA GLY A 68 -12.22 -4.64 -15.92
C GLY A 68 -10.71 -4.69 -15.60
N ARG A 69 -10.22 -3.75 -14.78
CA ARG A 69 -8.82 -3.67 -14.36
C ARG A 69 -8.57 -4.44 -13.08
N LEU A 70 -7.31 -4.83 -12.89
CA LEU A 70 -6.82 -5.53 -11.71
C LEU A 70 -6.33 -4.56 -10.64
N ALA A 71 -5.61 -3.52 -11.07
CA ALA A 71 -5.05 -2.51 -10.19
C ALA A 71 -4.82 -1.19 -10.92
N PHE A 72 -4.71 -0.10 -10.16
CA PHE A 72 -4.28 1.21 -10.66
C PHE A 72 -3.05 1.71 -9.92
N VAL A 73 -2.09 2.24 -10.67
CA VAL A 73 -0.96 3.02 -10.15
C VAL A 73 -1.23 4.50 -10.39
N LEU A 74 -1.10 5.31 -9.34
CA LEU A 74 -1.41 6.73 -9.35
C LEU A 74 -0.17 7.58 -9.01
N GLY A 75 0.11 8.58 -9.84
CA GLY A 75 1.11 9.61 -9.58
C GLY A 75 2.53 9.09 -9.34
N GLY A 76 3.17 9.61 -8.29
CA GLY A 76 4.55 9.33 -7.87
C GLY A 76 5.57 10.32 -8.43
N ARG A 77 6.83 9.91 -8.51
CA ARG A 77 7.92 10.75 -9.04
C ARG A 77 8.95 9.96 -9.85
N SER A 78 9.66 10.68 -10.70
CA SER A 78 10.91 10.26 -11.34
C SER A 78 11.99 11.32 -11.15
N VAL A 79 13.13 11.17 -11.83
CA VAL A 79 14.21 12.15 -11.84
C VAL A 79 13.65 13.54 -12.21
N GLY A 80 13.69 14.47 -11.26
CA GLY A 80 13.30 15.87 -11.45
C GLY A 80 11.81 16.16 -11.67
N GLN A 81 10.92 15.18 -11.53
CA GLN A 81 9.50 15.37 -11.88
C GLN A 81 8.55 14.57 -10.98
N THR A 82 7.56 15.25 -10.39
CA THR A 82 6.35 14.63 -9.83
C THR A 82 5.34 14.33 -10.93
N LYS A 83 4.59 13.25 -10.79
CA LYS A 83 3.74 12.67 -11.83
C LYS A 83 2.27 12.70 -11.44
N ASP A 84 1.44 12.81 -12.46
CA ASP A 84 -0.02 12.79 -12.41
C ASP A 84 -0.63 11.57 -13.12
N LYS A 85 0.12 10.92 -14.02
CA LYS A 85 -0.39 9.78 -14.80
C LYS A 85 -0.95 8.67 -13.92
N ILE A 86 -2.03 8.06 -14.42
CA ILE A 86 -2.67 6.87 -13.88
C ILE A 86 -2.48 5.72 -14.87
N PHE A 87 -1.98 4.60 -14.38
CA PHE A 87 -1.83 3.36 -15.16
C PHE A 87 -2.78 2.29 -14.62
N GLY A 88 -3.51 1.63 -15.50
CA GLY A 88 -4.36 0.48 -15.17
C GLY A 88 -3.71 -0.82 -15.64
N LEU A 89 -3.70 -1.83 -14.76
CA LEU A 89 -3.28 -3.19 -15.08
C LEU A 89 -4.48 -4.01 -15.57
N ASP A 90 -4.38 -4.62 -16.75
CA ASP A 90 -5.42 -5.51 -17.27
C ASP A 90 -5.20 -6.99 -16.89
N SER A 91 -6.16 -7.85 -17.27
CA SER A 91 -6.08 -9.30 -17.07
C SER A 91 -4.97 -10.00 -17.87
N SER A 92 -4.39 -9.32 -18.87
CA SER A 92 -3.22 -9.80 -19.61
C SER A 92 -1.90 -9.46 -18.89
N TYR A 93 -1.98 -8.80 -17.73
CA TYR A 93 -0.86 -8.29 -16.96
C TYR A 93 -0.08 -7.18 -17.67
N GLU A 94 -0.74 -6.40 -18.51
CA GLU A 94 -0.17 -5.26 -19.20
C GLU A 94 -0.68 -3.93 -18.62
N TRP A 95 0.20 -2.95 -18.56
CA TRP A 95 -0.11 -1.61 -18.07
C TRP A 95 -0.46 -0.66 -19.21
N THR A 96 -1.58 0.03 -19.10
CA THR A 96 -1.96 1.10 -20.03
C THR A 96 -2.24 2.41 -19.30
N THR A 97 -1.98 3.55 -19.93
CA THR A 97 -2.38 4.85 -19.38
C THR A 97 -3.89 4.98 -19.48
N VAL A 98 -4.55 5.26 -18.36
CA VAL A 98 -6.03 5.37 -18.28
C VAL A 98 -6.50 6.78 -17.92
N GLY A 99 -5.60 7.65 -17.46
CA GLY A 99 -5.95 9.01 -17.10
C GLY A 99 -4.83 9.76 -16.38
N THR A 100 -5.19 10.86 -15.73
CA THR A 100 -4.30 11.72 -14.95
C THR A 100 -5.01 12.21 -13.70
N LEU A 101 -4.28 12.33 -12.59
CA LEU A 101 -4.69 13.09 -11.42
C LEU A 101 -4.84 14.57 -11.80
N VAL A 102 -5.70 15.30 -11.07
CA VAL A 102 -5.86 16.75 -11.24
C VAL A 102 -4.55 17.50 -10.99
N GLU A 103 -3.75 17.00 -10.04
CA GLU A 103 -2.45 17.54 -9.69
C GLU A 103 -1.43 16.43 -9.53
N ALA A 104 -0.26 16.60 -10.12
CA ALA A 104 0.88 15.70 -9.96
C ALA A 104 1.34 15.64 -8.51
N ARG A 105 1.52 14.43 -7.98
CA ARG A 105 1.82 14.20 -6.55
C ARG A 105 2.58 12.92 -6.30
N GLU A 106 3.45 12.93 -5.29
CA GLU A 106 4.13 11.75 -4.74
C GLU A 106 3.90 11.64 -3.22
N GLY A 107 4.12 10.44 -2.67
CA GLY A 107 3.95 10.17 -1.24
C GLY A 107 2.53 10.39 -0.73
N HIS A 108 1.56 10.22 -1.63
CA HIS A 108 0.13 10.22 -1.32
C HIS A 108 -0.33 8.79 -1.05
N VAL A 109 -1.51 8.68 -0.47
CA VAL A 109 -2.22 7.41 -0.27
C VAL A 109 -3.50 7.41 -1.11
N SER A 110 -3.91 6.22 -1.53
CA SER A 110 -5.18 6.05 -2.26
C SER A 110 -5.91 4.81 -1.77
N ILE A 111 -7.23 4.83 -1.90
CA ILE A 111 -8.09 3.68 -1.66
C ILE A 111 -9.06 3.53 -2.83
N ASN A 112 -9.50 2.30 -3.06
CA ASN A 112 -10.66 2.01 -3.90
C ASN A 112 -11.88 1.86 -2.99
N TYR A 113 -12.94 2.61 -3.26
CA TYR A 113 -14.21 2.50 -2.55
C TYR A 113 -15.38 2.79 -3.50
N GLY A 114 -16.28 1.81 -3.65
CA GLY A 114 -17.39 1.89 -4.60
C GLY A 114 -16.91 1.96 -6.05
N GLU A 115 -17.38 2.96 -6.79
CA GLU A 115 -16.98 3.23 -8.19
C GLU A 115 -15.89 4.30 -8.29
N TYR A 116 -15.14 4.55 -7.21
CA TYR A 116 -14.20 5.65 -7.17
C TYR A 116 -12.87 5.25 -6.53
N ILE A 117 -11.81 5.90 -7.00
CA ILE A 117 -10.50 5.86 -6.37
C ILE A 117 -10.26 7.21 -5.72
N TYR A 118 -10.18 7.20 -4.40
CA TYR A 118 -9.90 8.38 -3.60
C TYR A 118 -8.42 8.48 -3.35
N THR A 119 -7.88 9.70 -3.39
CA THR A 119 -6.47 9.97 -3.14
C THR A 119 -6.35 11.13 -2.16
N CYS A 120 -5.56 10.94 -1.11
CA CYS A 120 -5.29 11.99 -0.14
C CYS A 120 -3.79 12.27 -0.01
N GLY A 121 -3.47 13.54 0.13
CA GLY A 121 -2.13 14.00 0.45
C GLY A 121 -1.10 13.94 -0.64
N GLY A 122 0.14 13.78 -0.16
CA GLY A 122 1.35 13.86 -0.95
C GLY A 122 1.89 15.28 -1.14
N GLN A 123 2.91 15.35 -2.00
CA GLN A 123 3.64 16.57 -2.31
C GLN A 123 3.90 16.73 -3.80
N GLN A 124 4.04 17.98 -4.22
CA GLN A 124 4.48 18.39 -5.55
C GLN A 124 5.69 19.31 -5.41
N ASN A 125 6.86 18.94 -5.94
CA ASN A 125 8.07 19.77 -5.88
C ASN A 125 8.37 20.28 -4.45
N SER A 126 8.31 19.40 -3.46
CA SER A 126 8.47 19.70 -2.02
C SER A 126 7.39 20.60 -1.39
N LYS A 127 6.33 20.94 -2.12
CA LYS A 127 5.13 21.60 -1.59
C LYS A 127 4.09 20.54 -1.23
N ILE A 128 3.68 20.52 0.04
CA ILE A 128 2.57 19.67 0.50
C ILE A 128 1.26 20.20 -0.08
N ILE A 129 0.43 19.28 -0.59
CA ILE A 129 -0.75 19.63 -1.39
C ILE A 129 -2.05 19.65 -0.57
N SER A 130 -2.21 18.81 0.47
CA SER A 130 -3.46 18.77 1.27
C SER A 130 -3.23 18.47 2.76
N SER A 131 -4.33 18.48 3.54
CA SER A 131 -4.39 18.24 4.99
C SER A 131 -3.99 16.83 5.40
N CYS A 132 -4.38 15.80 4.64
CA CYS A 132 -3.66 14.54 4.70
C CYS A 132 -2.27 14.83 4.14
N GLU A 133 -1.24 14.85 4.96
CA GLU A 133 0.08 15.31 4.52
C GLU A 133 0.76 14.25 3.62
N LYS A 134 2.08 14.31 3.41
CA LYS A 134 2.81 13.16 2.84
C LYS A 134 2.63 12.00 3.82
N SER A 135 1.55 11.24 3.64
CA SER A 135 0.98 10.35 4.63
C SER A 135 1.97 9.23 4.88
N ALA A 136 2.15 8.86 6.16
CA ALA A 136 3.06 7.77 6.49
C ALA A 136 2.47 6.45 6.00
N ALA A 137 1.20 6.23 6.32
CA ALA A 137 0.46 5.03 5.96
C ALA A 137 -1.05 5.35 5.90
N SER A 138 -1.84 4.47 5.29
CA SER A 138 -3.29 4.53 5.41
C SER A 138 -3.90 3.14 5.32
N ILE A 139 -5.08 2.96 5.91
CA ILE A 139 -5.85 1.73 5.77
C ILE A 139 -7.34 1.99 5.91
N VAL A 140 -8.15 1.13 5.29
CA VAL A 140 -9.58 1.09 5.56
C VAL A 140 -9.83 0.14 6.74
N SER A 141 -10.49 0.60 7.79
CA SER A 141 -10.89 -0.21 8.94
C SER A 141 -12.33 0.11 9.31
N GLY A 142 -13.21 -0.90 9.23
CA GLY A 142 -14.65 -0.71 9.35
C GLY A 142 -15.20 0.25 8.29
N ASP A 143 -15.88 1.30 8.74
CA ASP A 143 -16.49 2.36 7.91
C ASP A 143 -15.58 3.59 7.74
N LYS A 144 -14.29 3.49 8.12
CA LYS A 144 -13.35 4.61 8.08
C LYS A 144 -12.15 4.32 7.20
N TRP A 145 -11.71 5.35 6.48
CA TRP A 145 -10.36 5.45 5.97
C TRP A 145 -9.48 6.18 6.99
N LEU A 146 -8.52 5.46 7.56
CA LEU A 146 -7.55 5.99 8.52
C LEU A 146 -6.24 6.35 7.82
N ILE A 147 -5.70 7.52 8.14
CA ILE A 147 -4.47 8.06 7.59
C ILE A 147 -3.54 8.43 8.74
N PHE A 148 -2.35 7.87 8.75
CA PHE A 148 -1.43 7.91 9.87
C PHE A 148 -0.21 8.74 9.56
N GLY A 149 0.15 9.62 10.50
CA GLY A 149 1.40 10.38 10.51
C GLY A 149 1.65 11.17 9.22
N GLY A 150 2.91 11.42 8.95
CA GLY A 150 3.35 12.03 7.71
C GLY A 150 4.45 13.08 7.89
N GLN A 151 4.83 13.69 6.78
CA GLN A 151 5.79 14.78 6.74
C GLN A 151 5.07 16.13 6.58
N LEU A 152 5.37 17.03 7.50
CA LEU A 152 4.97 18.44 7.52
C LEU A 152 5.95 19.30 6.73
N LYS A 153 5.54 20.54 6.41
CA LYS A 153 6.48 21.55 5.88
C LYS A 153 7.67 21.75 6.82
N MET A 154 7.41 21.68 8.13
CA MET A 154 8.39 21.76 9.19
C MET A 154 8.25 20.56 10.13
N GLY A 155 8.82 19.41 9.74
CA GLY A 155 8.95 18.24 10.60
C GLY A 155 8.02 17.09 10.22
N TYR A 156 7.50 16.41 11.22
CA TYR A 156 6.70 15.18 11.10
C TYR A 156 5.53 15.26 12.05
N THR A 157 4.47 14.52 11.77
CA THR A 157 3.27 14.48 12.60
C THR A 157 3.03 13.09 13.19
N ARG A 158 2.28 13.06 14.29
CA ARG A 158 1.69 11.87 14.92
C ARG A 158 0.18 11.82 14.72
N SER A 159 -0.38 12.72 13.91
CA SER A 159 -1.81 12.80 13.67
C SER A 159 -2.32 11.48 13.10
N VAL A 160 -3.55 11.16 13.49
CA VAL A 160 -4.36 10.16 12.81
C VAL A 160 -5.59 10.90 12.32
N GLU A 161 -5.75 10.92 11.01
CA GLU A 161 -6.92 11.49 10.34
C GLU A 161 -7.84 10.35 9.95
N SER A 162 -9.14 10.57 10.08
CA SER A 162 -10.16 9.63 9.64
C SER A 162 -11.16 10.30 8.71
N ILE A 163 -11.57 9.56 7.70
CA ILE A 163 -12.63 9.95 6.78
C ILE A 163 -13.66 8.83 6.79
N SER A 164 -14.92 9.15 7.11
CA SER A 164 -15.99 8.16 6.97
C SER A 164 -16.16 7.80 5.50
N LEU A 165 -16.27 6.52 5.20
CA LEU A 165 -16.46 6.05 3.83
C LEU A 165 -17.82 6.50 3.27
N SER A 166 -18.84 6.67 4.12
CA SER A 166 -20.13 7.24 3.73
C SER A 166 -20.03 8.70 3.28
N ASP A 167 -19.02 9.41 3.77
CA ASP A 167 -18.87 10.83 3.60
C ASP A 167 -18.00 11.17 2.38
N LEU A 168 -17.27 10.19 1.83
CA LEU A 168 -16.37 10.35 0.69
C LEU A 168 -17.06 10.96 -0.55
N GLU A 169 -18.35 10.69 -0.73
CA GLU A 169 -19.14 11.23 -1.86
C GLU A 169 -19.77 12.60 -1.55
N THR A 170 -20.05 12.90 -0.28
CA THR A 170 -20.89 14.04 0.10
C THR A 170 -20.12 15.20 0.70
N THR A 171 -19.02 14.92 1.41
CA THR A 171 -18.29 15.92 2.20
C THR A 171 -16.81 15.61 2.25
N SER A 172 -15.97 16.60 1.95
CA SER A 172 -14.52 16.49 2.09
C SER A 172 -14.03 16.71 3.54
N SER A 173 -14.84 16.38 4.54
CA SER A 173 -14.48 16.57 5.95
C SER A 173 -13.69 15.39 6.50
N PHE A 174 -12.60 15.70 7.19
CA PHE A 174 -11.83 14.75 7.98
C PHE A 174 -12.10 14.99 9.46
N SER A 175 -11.99 13.93 10.25
CA SER A 175 -11.91 13.98 11.71
C SER A 175 -10.50 13.65 12.16
N PHE A 176 -10.11 14.15 13.34
CA PHE A 176 -8.87 13.73 13.98
C PHE A 176 -9.19 12.70 15.05
N GLU A 177 -8.45 11.61 15.03
CA GLU A 177 -8.50 10.56 16.03
C GLU A 177 -7.35 10.70 17.04
N ASP A 178 -7.29 9.79 18.00
CA ASP A 178 -6.18 9.75 18.95
C ASP A 178 -4.83 9.61 18.22
N PRO A 179 -3.83 10.42 18.58
CA PRO A 179 -2.56 10.46 17.85
C PRO A 179 -1.72 9.21 18.13
N LEU A 180 -0.84 8.88 17.19
CA LEU A 180 0.18 7.86 17.40
C LEU A 180 1.08 8.21 18.60
N PRO A 181 1.62 7.21 19.32
CA PRO A 181 2.55 7.45 20.43
C PRO A 181 3.87 8.09 19.96
N VAL A 182 4.16 8.07 18.65
CA VAL A 182 5.39 8.56 18.06
C VAL A 182 5.15 9.33 16.76
N LEU A 183 6.01 10.30 16.46
CA LEU A 183 6.08 10.93 15.14
C LEU A 183 6.51 9.89 14.10
N LEU A 184 5.82 9.84 12.96
CA LEU A 184 6.04 8.78 11.98
C LEU A 184 5.85 9.27 10.55
N THR A 185 6.72 8.87 9.65
CA THR A 185 6.55 8.97 8.19
C THR A 185 7.04 7.68 7.53
N GLU A 186 6.70 7.44 6.26
CA GLU A 186 7.26 6.31 5.48
C GLU A 186 7.04 4.92 6.11
N SER A 187 5.97 4.77 6.89
CA SER A 187 5.52 3.50 7.48
C SER A 187 4.58 2.76 6.53
N ALA A 188 4.04 1.63 6.97
CA ALA A 188 2.90 1.01 6.30
C ALA A 188 1.88 0.54 7.33
N ALA A 189 0.60 0.57 6.98
CA ALA A 189 -0.49 0.09 7.82
C ALA A 189 -0.99 -1.25 7.29
N LEU A 190 -1.42 -2.14 8.18
CA LEU A 190 -2.00 -3.44 7.86
C LEU A 190 -3.12 -3.79 8.84
N LEU A 191 -4.01 -4.70 8.44
CA LEU A 191 -5.10 -5.22 9.28
C LEU A 191 -4.72 -6.61 9.83
N GLY A 192 -5.09 -6.90 11.08
CA GLY A 192 -5.09 -8.27 11.62
C GLY A 192 -6.49 -8.88 11.73
N GLN A 193 -6.55 -10.07 12.36
CA GLN A 193 -7.73 -10.96 12.50
C GLN A 193 -9.02 -10.29 12.94
N ASP A 194 -8.91 -9.33 13.84
CA ASP A 194 -10.09 -8.73 14.46
C ASP A 194 -10.34 -7.29 13.97
N GLY A 195 -9.81 -6.94 12.78
CA GLY A 195 -9.86 -5.56 12.26
C GLY A 195 -8.91 -4.60 12.99
N GLN A 196 -8.06 -5.14 13.86
CA GLN A 196 -6.96 -4.42 14.50
C GLN A 196 -6.07 -3.79 13.43
N VAL A 197 -5.73 -2.52 13.61
CA VAL A 197 -4.85 -1.81 12.69
C VAL A 197 -3.44 -1.80 13.28
N PHE A 198 -2.49 -2.31 12.52
CA PHE A 198 -1.08 -2.26 12.87
C PHE A 198 -0.33 -1.30 11.97
N ILE A 199 0.59 -0.53 12.54
CA ILE A 199 1.51 0.34 11.83
C ILE A 199 2.91 -0.23 11.98
N THR A 200 3.58 -0.46 10.86
CA THR A 200 4.90 -1.09 10.82
C THR A 200 5.97 -0.12 10.35
N GLY A 201 7.13 -0.18 10.99
CA GLY A 201 8.35 0.50 10.56
C GLY A 201 8.22 2.02 10.52
N GLY A 202 8.72 2.64 9.45
CA GLY A 202 8.71 4.08 9.24
C GLY A 202 9.93 4.80 9.81
N PHE A 203 9.97 6.12 9.62
CA PHE A 203 11.04 7.00 10.03
C PHE A 203 10.58 7.99 11.10
N ASN A 204 11.44 8.18 12.11
CA ASN A 204 11.27 9.21 13.12
C ASN A 204 12.59 9.94 13.33
N HIS A 205 12.61 11.23 13.00
CA HIS A 205 13.81 12.06 13.06
C HIS A 205 14.37 12.27 14.46
N SER A 206 13.54 12.11 15.52
CA SER A 206 14.00 12.25 16.91
C SER A 206 15.04 11.21 17.34
N ARG A 207 15.15 10.09 16.61
CA ARG A 207 16.10 9.01 16.92
C ARG A 207 17.37 9.01 16.07
N TYR A 208 17.52 9.93 15.10
CA TYR A 208 18.68 10.00 14.17
C TYR A 208 19.10 8.66 13.53
N SER A 209 18.23 7.65 13.51
CA SER A 209 18.51 6.36 12.87
C SER A 209 17.88 6.35 11.49
N ASP A 210 18.71 6.40 10.45
CA ASP A 210 18.28 6.34 9.06
C ASP A 210 17.65 4.99 8.67
N PHE A 211 17.74 3.99 9.55
CA PHE A 211 17.46 2.57 9.27
C PHE A 211 16.00 2.15 9.52
N GLY A 212 15.08 3.11 9.69
CA GLY A 212 13.69 2.82 10.00
C GLY A 212 13.48 2.34 11.44
N ARG A 213 12.23 2.14 11.83
CA ARG A 213 11.86 1.61 13.15
C ARG A 213 11.72 0.10 13.08
N GLU A 214 12.10 -0.56 14.16
CA GLU A 214 11.82 -1.98 14.38
C GLU A 214 10.47 -2.18 15.06
N GLU A 215 9.56 -1.21 15.08
CA GLU A 215 8.38 -1.29 15.93
C GLU A 215 7.14 -1.63 15.11
N ILE A 216 6.29 -2.46 15.70
CA ILE A 216 4.91 -2.69 15.27
C ILE A 216 4.04 -2.00 16.32
N ILE A 217 3.23 -1.04 15.89
CA ILE A 217 2.32 -0.29 16.75
C ILE A 217 0.92 -0.78 16.45
N GLU A 218 0.21 -1.30 17.45
CA GLU A 218 -1.24 -1.50 17.34
C GLU A 218 -1.93 -0.14 17.56
N TYR A 219 -2.80 0.25 16.66
CA TYR A 219 -3.52 1.51 16.77
C TYR A 219 -4.47 1.50 17.96
N GLY A 220 -4.29 2.45 18.87
CA GLY A 220 -5.00 2.51 20.16
C GLY A 220 -4.22 1.88 21.32
N ASP A 221 -3.12 1.17 21.05
CA ASP A 221 -2.21 0.64 22.05
C ASP A 221 -0.76 1.09 21.78
N GLN A 222 0.20 0.52 22.52
CA GLN A 222 1.63 0.79 22.38
C GLN A 222 2.30 -0.21 21.43
N ASN A 223 3.62 -0.28 21.52
CA ASN A 223 4.45 -1.21 20.76
C ASN A 223 4.12 -2.67 21.13
N VAL A 224 3.65 -3.43 20.15
CA VAL A 224 3.20 -4.82 20.30
C VAL A 224 4.21 -5.83 19.75
N GLY A 225 5.27 -5.38 19.08
CA GLY A 225 6.21 -6.31 18.47
C GLY A 225 7.35 -5.65 17.71
N ALA A 226 8.25 -6.49 17.21
CA ALA A 226 9.43 -6.06 16.48
C ALA A 226 9.34 -6.37 14.98
N LEU A 227 9.73 -5.42 14.14
CA LEU A 227 9.96 -5.57 12.70
C LEU A 227 11.46 -5.84 12.47
N PRO A 228 11.86 -7.09 12.17
CA PRO A 228 13.27 -7.45 12.05
C PRO A 228 14.00 -6.60 11.01
N GLY A 229 15.15 -6.06 11.43
CA GLY A 229 16.02 -5.22 10.58
C GLY A 229 15.65 -3.74 10.55
N GLY A 230 14.46 -3.37 11.04
CA GLY A 230 13.92 -2.02 10.91
C GLY A 230 13.60 -1.69 9.44
N ARG A 231 12.44 -1.10 9.16
CA ARG A 231 12.10 -0.75 7.76
C ARG A 231 11.51 0.64 7.67
N ARG A 232 11.73 1.26 6.52
CA ARG A 232 10.98 2.45 6.10
C ARG A 232 10.84 2.46 4.59
N MET A 233 9.89 3.24 4.09
CA MET A 233 9.57 3.30 2.66
C MET A 233 9.21 1.93 2.07
N HIS A 234 8.78 1.00 2.93
CA HIS A 234 8.22 -0.30 2.55
C HIS A 234 6.72 -0.15 2.26
N SER A 235 6.14 -1.21 1.75
CA SER A 235 4.74 -1.30 1.39
C SER A 235 4.20 -2.65 1.85
N VAL A 236 2.89 -2.73 2.03
CA VAL A 236 2.21 -3.93 2.51
C VAL A 236 1.08 -4.27 1.57
N ALA A 237 0.96 -5.55 1.24
CA ALA A 237 -0.24 -6.12 0.66
C ALA A 237 -0.80 -7.14 1.66
N SER A 238 -2.11 -7.05 1.93
CA SER A 238 -2.79 -7.91 2.90
C SER A 238 -3.86 -8.75 2.22
N TRP A 239 -4.00 -9.99 2.66
CA TRP A 239 -5.05 -10.89 2.24
C TRP A 239 -5.43 -11.80 3.41
N SER A 240 -6.70 -11.74 3.83
CA SER A 240 -7.15 -12.41 5.06
C SER A 240 -6.21 -12.04 6.22
N GLU A 241 -5.65 -13.03 6.91
CA GLU A 241 -4.82 -12.84 8.10
C GLU A 241 -3.33 -12.69 7.83
N LYS A 242 -2.99 -12.52 6.54
CA LYS A 242 -1.62 -12.48 6.07
C LYS A 242 -1.33 -11.13 5.45
N SER A 243 -0.22 -10.55 5.86
CA SER A 243 0.32 -9.34 5.25
C SER A 243 1.74 -9.58 4.79
N LEU A 244 1.98 -9.35 3.49
CA LEU A 244 3.31 -9.38 2.91
C LEU A 244 3.90 -7.99 2.96
N ILE A 245 5.00 -7.84 3.69
CA ILE A 245 5.78 -6.61 3.82
C ILE A 245 6.93 -6.67 2.81
N VAL A 246 6.94 -5.74 1.87
CA VAL A 246 7.93 -5.63 0.79
C VAL A 246 8.47 -4.22 0.66
N GLY A 247 9.64 -4.10 0.04
CA GLY A 247 10.42 -2.88 -0.05
C GLY A 247 11.21 -2.61 1.22
N ASP A 248 12.14 -1.66 1.08
CA ASP A 248 12.89 -1.07 2.18
C ASP A 248 13.70 0.14 1.69
N TYR A 249 14.36 0.84 2.60
CA TYR A 249 15.21 1.98 2.33
C TYR A 249 16.40 1.64 1.41
N ASP A 250 16.67 2.51 0.43
CA ASP A 250 17.63 2.28 -0.65
C ASP A 250 19.09 2.16 -0.17
N ALA A 251 19.44 2.71 0.99
CA ALA A 251 20.78 2.58 1.56
C ALA A 251 21.06 1.22 2.23
N ARG A 252 20.01 0.44 2.55
CA ARG A 252 20.10 -0.92 3.08
C ARG A 252 18.91 -1.75 2.60
N PRO A 253 18.85 -2.06 1.30
CA PRO A 253 17.72 -2.79 0.77
C PRO A 253 17.70 -4.20 1.38
N GLU A 254 16.72 -4.48 2.24
CA GLU A 254 16.53 -5.83 2.73
C GLU A 254 16.06 -6.74 1.59
N SER A 255 16.91 -7.71 1.24
CA SER A 255 16.64 -8.66 0.15
C SER A 255 15.47 -9.61 0.42
N LYS A 256 14.89 -9.54 1.62
CA LYS A 256 13.83 -10.43 2.08
C LYS A 256 12.52 -9.65 2.23
N ALA A 257 11.43 -10.27 1.79
CA ALA A 257 10.11 -9.85 2.24
C ALA A 257 9.88 -10.42 3.66
N LEU A 258 8.87 -9.89 4.34
CA LEU A 258 8.41 -10.43 5.62
C LEU A 258 6.94 -10.80 5.50
N LEU A 259 6.55 -11.89 6.16
CA LEU A 259 5.16 -12.28 6.32
C LEU A 259 4.75 -11.95 7.76
N PHE A 260 3.72 -11.10 7.89
CA PHE A 260 3.01 -10.88 9.14
C PHE A 260 1.76 -11.75 9.15
N GLU A 261 1.63 -12.60 10.16
CA GLU A 261 0.48 -13.48 10.38
C GLU A 261 0.26 -13.63 11.88
N ASN A 262 -0.95 -13.32 12.36
CA ASN A 262 -1.34 -13.50 13.77
C ASN A 262 -0.42 -12.80 14.78
N GLY A 263 0.03 -11.58 14.46
CA GLY A 263 0.95 -10.82 15.31
C GLY A 263 2.42 -11.26 15.21
N GLU A 264 2.71 -12.34 14.49
CA GLU A 264 4.07 -12.84 14.28
C GLU A 264 4.64 -12.39 12.94
N ILE A 265 5.93 -12.06 12.94
CA ILE A 265 6.68 -11.75 11.72
C ILE A 265 7.67 -12.86 11.41
N THR A 266 7.60 -13.40 10.20
CA THR A 266 8.54 -14.39 9.69
C THR A 266 9.24 -13.89 8.43
N GLU A 267 10.47 -14.32 8.21
CA GLU A 267 11.17 -14.03 6.95
C GLU A 267 10.50 -14.77 5.79
N TYR A 268 10.17 -14.04 4.72
CA TYR A 268 9.55 -14.60 3.52
C TYR A 268 10.49 -14.42 2.33
N ARG A 269 11.09 -15.53 1.88
CA ARG A 269 12.03 -15.49 0.75
C ARG A 269 11.27 -15.44 -0.56
N LEU A 270 11.54 -14.42 -1.37
CA LEU A 270 11.01 -14.32 -2.72
C LEU A 270 12.15 -14.51 -3.73
N THR A 271 12.02 -15.47 -4.64
CA THR A 271 13.01 -15.73 -5.69
C THR A 271 12.85 -14.70 -6.80
N GLY A 272 13.92 -13.99 -7.13
CA GLY A 272 13.90 -12.92 -8.13
C GLY A 272 13.32 -11.60 -7.63
N TYR A 273 13.02 -11.51 -6.33
CA TYR A 273 12.62 -10.26 -5.70
C TYR A 273 13.79 -9.30 -5.61
N SER A 274 13.51 -8.05 -5.97
CA SER A 274 14.45 -6.94 -5.87
C SER A 274 13.80 -5.88 -4.99
N PRO A 275 14.24 -5.70 -3.74
CA PRO A 275 13.75 -4.62 -2.90
C PRO A 275 14.05 -3.27 -3.54
N ASN A 276 13.05 -2.40 -3.51
CA ASN A 276 13.13 -1.02 -3.95
C ASN A 276 12.51 -0.15 -2.84
N ALA A 277 13.09 1.02 -2.57
CA ALA A 277 12.49 2.00 -1.68
C ALA A 277 11.30 2.67 -2.36
N LEU A 278 10.28 3.03 -1.59
CA LEU A 278 9.10 3.74 -2.11
C LEU A 278 8.41 2.98 -3.25
N MET A 279 8.46 1.64 -3.21
CA MET A 279 7.58 0.81 -4.02
C MET A 279 6.15 0.90 -3.48
N ALA A 280 5.18 0.60 -4.34
CA ALA A 280 3.79 0.48 -3.92
C ALA A 280 3.32 -0.95 -4.17
N THR A 281 2.57 -1.51 -3.23
CA THR A 281 2.04 -2.87 -3.30
C THR A 281 0.55 -2.88 -2.97
N THR A 282 -0.22 -3.72 -3.67
CA THR A 282 -1.63 -4.02 -3.36
C THR A 282 -1.92 -5.50 -3.54
N THR A 283 -3.08 -5.95 -3.09
CA THR A 283 -3.55 -7.34 -3.25
C THR A 283 -4.59 -7.38 -4.37
N VAL A 284 -4.44 -8.28 -5.33
CA VAL A 284 -5.43 -8.56 -6.37
C VAL A 284 -5.86 -10.01 -6.27
N CYS A 285 -7.16 -10.26 -6.18
CA CYS A 285 -7.80 -11.54 -6.07
C CYS A 285 -8.59 -11.91 -7.33
N PHE A 286 -8.68 -13.22 -7.59
CA PHE A 286 -9.43 -13.78 -8.71
C PHE A 286 -10.30 -14.93 -8.23
N PRO A 287 -11.59 -14.96 -8.59
CA PRO A 287 -12.42 -16.13 -8.38
C PRO A 287 -11.99 -17.26 -9.33
N ILE A 288 -11.90 -18.47 -8.78
CA ILE A 288 -11.59 -19.71 -9.48
C ILE A 288 -12.78 -20.64 -9.31
N PRO A 289 -13.38 -21.13 -10.41
CA PRO A 289 -14.38 -22.19 -10.34
C PRO A 289 -13.75 -23.44 -9.72
N ILE A 290 -14.33 -23.96 -8.64
CA ILE A 290 -13.98 -25.27 -8.07
C ILE A 290 -14.78 -26.37 -8.76
#